data_AF-A0A7C1VWN1-F1
#
_entry.id   AF-A0A7C1VWN1-F1
#
_cell.length_a   1.000
_cell.length_b   1.000
_cell.length_c   1.000
_cell.angle_alpha   90.00
_cell.angle_beta   90.00
_cell.angle_gamma   90.00
#
_symmetry.space_group_name_H-M   'P 1'
#
loop_
_entity.id
_entity.type
_entity.pdbx_description
1 polymer ?
#
loop_
_entity_poly.entity_id
_entity_poly.type
_entity_poly.pdbx_seq_one_letter_code
_entity_poly.pdbx_strand_id
1 'polypeptide(L)'
;MIGGTEPQPASGSASPFCLFADNFSGTTSNTYQQSDNFCFYCHCYTDASSLQTPNFTNYNYSRTFGGYTTSSIDSIYEAFNQNSYHNLYDIWDFAKTNFSSFFKEDSNPCSVCHNVHLAKRNKEHKSDPTYSAISKPSDHFNLWTNTMNDYAPSSYQAPYRYSSGCEPDGGSCNDLTGQAKKTPDYVTFCQDCHVYNMSSYGISQINWNTDKHGKVARSKDSRRDQPIIKPPYDLTVSNYVLSCLDCHEPHGSYSYKYLIRKEVNGDITNVTADTHDDWKTLCLRCHYREHTNNSCLECHYHGSGKF
;
A
#
# COMPACT_ATOMS: atom_id res chain seq x y z
N MET A 1 -9.03 -18.07 37.36
CA MET A 1 -7.63 -18.46 37.11
C MET A 1 -7.53 -18.92 35.67
N ILE A 2 -6.68 -18.29 34.86
CA ILE A 2 -6.30 -18.87 33.57
C ILE A 2 -5.35 -20.02 33.92
N GLY A 3 -5.79 -21.26 33.69
CA GLY A 3 -5.01 -22.46 33.95
C GLY A 3 -4.03 -22.73 32.80
N GLY A 4 -2.76 -22.91 33.13
CA GLY A 4 -1.68 -23.22 32.19
C GLY A 4 -0.32 -22.94 32.83
N THR A 5 0.71 -23.68 32.45
CA THR A 5 2.10 -23.34 32.80
C THR A 5 2.59 -22.21 31.90
N GLU A 6 3.36 -21.27 32.45
CA GLU A 6 4.03 -20.23 31.68
C GLU A 6 4.89 -20.88 30.57
N PRO A 7 4.70 -20.49 29.29
CA PRO A 7 5.51 -21.04 28.21
C PRO A 7 6.99 -20.72 28.42
N GLN A 8 7.86 -21.67 28.10
CA GLN A 8 9.30 -21.42 28.08
C GLN A 8 9.62 -20.37 27.01
N PRO A 9 10.49 -19.38 27.29
CA PRO A 9 10.91 -18.43 26.28
C PRO A 9 11.57 -19.13 25.09
N ALA A 10 11.22 -18.72 23.87
CA ALA A 10 11.69 -19.35 22.63
C ALA A 10 13.23 -19.35 22.49
N SER A 11 13.90 -18.34 23.05
CA SER A 11 15.35 -18.12 22.95
C SER A 11 16.12 -18.37 24.27
N GLY A 12 15.54 -19.12 25.22
CA GLY A 12 16.24 -19.57 26.44
C GLY A 12 16.46 -18.50 27.52
N SER A 13 16.07 -17.25 27.25
CA SER A 13 15.99 -16.14 28.21
C SER A 13 14.68 -15.39 28.01
N ALA A 14 14.21 -14.65 29.02
CA ALA A 14 13.04 -13.80 28.86
C ALA A 14 13.31 -12.79 27.72
N SER A 15 12.49 -12.84 26.66
CA SER A 15 12.57 -11.85 25.59
C SER A 15 12.39 -10.44 26.20
N PRO A 16 13.01 -9.39 25.61
CA PRO A 16 12.84 -8.00 26.07
C PRO A 16 11.38 -7.51 26.01
N PHE A 17 10.49 -8.34 25.50
CA PHE A 17 9.05 -8.19 25.42
C PHE A 17 8.41 -9.50 25.92
N CYS A 18 7.20 -9.45 26.47
CA CYS A 18 6.41 -10.66 26.77
C CYS A 18 5.87 -11.32 25.47
N LEU A 19 6.77 -11.68 24.56
CA LEU A 19 6.48 -12.43 23.35
C LEU A 19 7.10 -13.82 23.52
N PHE A 20 6.29 -14.86 23.41
CA PHE A 20 6.74 -16.26 23.47
C PHE A 20 7.37 -16.74 22.15
N ALA A 21 7.80 -15.81 21.30
CA ALA A 21 8.42 -16.04 20.00
C ALA A 21 9.33 -14.85 19.63
N ASP A 22 10.31 -15.09 18.75
CA ASP A 22 11.18 -14.05 18.24
C ASP A 22 10.39 -13.03 17.40
N ASN A 23 10.76 -11.75 17.50
CA ASN A 23 10.00 -10.67 16.89
C ASN A 23 10.22 -10.58 15.37
N PHE A 24 11.48 -10.55 14.94
CA PHE A 24 11.92 -10.63 13.54
C PHE A 24 13.25 -11.39 13.49
N SER A 25 13.37 -12.39 12.63
CA SER A 25 14.56 -13.27 12.56
C SER A 25 15.78 -12.61 11.89
N GLY A 26 15.58 -11.47 11.21
CA GLY A 26 16.60 -10.85 10.37
C GLY A 26 16.69 -11.44 8.96
N THR A 27 15.74 -12.29 8.55
CA THR A 27 15.68 -12.84 7.19
C THR A 27 15.65 -11.71 6.15
N THR A 28 16.61 -11.75 5.22
CA THR A 28 16.95 -10.63 4.33
C THR A 28 16.12 -10.54 3.06
N SER A 29 15.38 -11.60 2.70
CA SER A 29 14.47 -11.60 1.55
C SER A 29 13.45 -12.73 1.68
N ASN A 30 12.36 -12.66 0.91
CA ASN A 30 11.46 -13.78 0.73
C ASN A 30 12.18 -14.98 0.03
N THR A 31 11.69 -16.22 0.13
CA THR A 31 10.47 -16.67 0.83
C THR A 31 10.66 -16.68 2.35
N TYR A 32 9.82 -15.94 3.08
CA TYR A 32 9.77 -15.92 4.54
C TYR A 32 9.03 -17.14 5.08
N GLN A 33 9.43 -17.61 6.25
CA GLN A 33 8.74 -18.59 7.07
C GLN A 33 7.89 -17.91 8.15
N GLN A 34 6.89 -18.61 8.71
CA GLN A 34 6.07 -18.07 9.80
C GLN A 34 6.92 -17.60 11.00
N SER A 35 8.00 -18.33 11.31
CA SER A 35 8.92 -18.00 12.40
C SER A 35 9.78 -16.76 12.15
N ASP A 36 9.82 -16.24 10.92
CA ASP A 36 10.65 -15.07 10.61
C ASP A 36 10.09 -13.77 11.17
N ASN A 37 8.79 -13.71 11.45
CA ASN A 37 8.15 -12.50 11.96
C ASN A 37 6.98 -12.85 12.86
N PHE A 38 6.96 -12.32 14.09
CA PHE A 38 5.88 -12.57 15.05
C PHE A 38 4.48 -12.30 14.47
N CYS A 39 4.33 -11.27 13.63
CA CYS A 39 3.06 -10.94 12.99
C CYS A 39 2.53 -12.08 12.11
N PHE A 40 3.40 -12.92 11.53
CA PHE A 40 2.98 -14.06 10.71
C PHE A 40 2.33 -15.17 11.51
N TYR A 41 2.63 -15.33 12.81
CA TYR A 41 1.91 -16.29 13.64
C TYR A 41 0.42 -15.95 13.80
N CYS A 42 0.08 -14.67 13.76
CA CYS A 42 -1.30 -14.19 13.86
C CYS A 42 -1.95 -14.00 12.48
N HIS A 43 -1.17 -13.57 11.49
CA HIS A 43 -1.63 -13.18 10.15
C HIS A 43 -1.22 -14.17 9.05
N CYS A 44 -1.14 -15.46 9.38
CA CYS A 44 -1.03 -16.57 8.43
C CYS A 44 -2.40 -17.21 8.18
N TYR A 45 -2.64 -17.61 6.93
CA TYR A 45 -3.76 -18.46 6.54
C TYR A 45 -3.28 -19.83 6.07
N THR A 46 -2.07 -19.88 5.51
CA THR A 46 -1.46 -21.08 4.93
C THR A 46 -0.53 -21.77 5.92
N ASP A 47 -0.68 -23.10 5.97
CA ASP A 47 0.31 -24.11 6.42
C ASP A 47 0.58 -24.20 7.94
N ALA A 48 0.22 -23.18 8.70
CA ALA A 48 0.30 -23.17 10.15
C ALA A 48 -1.01 -22.67 10.74
N SER A 49 -1.46 -23.32 11.82
CA SER A 49 -2.58 -22.84 12.62
C SER A 49 -2.22 -21.46 13.16
N SER A 50 -2.86 -20.42 12.61
CA SER A 50 -2.79 -19.06 13.17
C SER A 50 -3.10 -19.11 14.66
N LEU A 51 -2.38 -18.30 15.43
CA LEU A 51 -2.56 -18.19 16.88
C LEU A 51 -3.80 -17.34 17.24
N GLN A 52 -4.52 -16.81 16.27
CA GLN A 52 -5.77 -16.08 16.51
C GLN A 52 -6.99 -16.99 16.38
N THR A 53 -8.01 -16.79 17.21
CA THR A 53 -9.30 -17.48 17.07
C THR A 53 -10.44 -16.49 17.34
N PRO A 54 -11.36 -16.25 16.39
CA PRO A 54 -11.37 -16.82 15.03
C PRO A 54 -10.21 -16.31 14.17
N ASN A 55 -9.84 -17.07 13.14
CA ASN A 55 -8.89 -16.60 12.12
C ASN A 55 -9.50 -15.44 11.33
N PHE A 56 -8.69 -14.43 11.00
CA PHE A 56 -9.10 -13.32 10.15
C PHE A 56 -8.33 -13.35 8.83
N THR A 57 -9.05 -13.17 7.73
CA THR A 57 -8.43 -12.99 6.39
C THR A 57 -7.93 -11.56 6.23
N ASN A 58 -6.67 -11.40 5.87
CA ASN A 58 -6.03 -10.14 5.53
C ASN A 58 -5.72 -10.10 4.03
N TYR A 59 -6.76 -9.89 3.23
CA TYR A 59 -6.60 -9.73 1.78
C TYR A 59 -5.79 -8.48 1.43
N ASN A 60 -5.20 -8.47 0.24
CA ASN A 60 -4.54 -7.29 -0.32
C ASN A 60 -5.52 -6.10 -0.53
N TYR A 61 -5.00 -4.93 -0.87
CA TYR A 61 -5.78 -3.71 -1.02
C TYR A 61 -6.78 -3.84 -2.19
N SER A 62 -6.35 -4.40 -3.32
CA SER A 62 -7.22 -4.64 -4.48
C SER A 62 -8.49 -5.42 -4.10
N ARG A 63 -8.39 -6.45 -3.24
CA ARG A 63 -9.56 -7.23 -2.80
C ARG A 63 -10.32 -6.55 -1.66
N THR A 64 -9.62 -5.98 -0.69
CA THR A 64 -10.27 -5.39 0.50
C THR A 64 -11.08 -4.13 0.15
N PHE A 65 -10.51 -3.24 -0.67
CA PHE A 65 -11.08 -1.92 -0.98
C PHE A 65 -11.43 -1.78 -2.47
N GLY A 66 -10.55 -2.26 -3.37
CA GLY A 66 -10.79 -2.25 -4.83
C GLY A 66 -11.91 -3.16 -5.32
N GLY A 67 -12.35 -4.13 -4.50
CA GLY A 67 -13.45 -5.04 -4.84
C GLY A 67 -13.07 -6.17 -5.81
N TYR A 68 -11.78 -6.40 -6.06
CA TYR A 68 -11.29 -7.55 -6.80
C TYR A 68 -11.63 -8.88 -6.07
N THR A 69 -12.22 -9.84 -6.77
CA THR A 69 -12.80 -11.03 -6.13
C THR A 69 -11.91 -12.28 -6.19
N THR A 70 -10.85 -12.27 -7.00
CA THR A 70 -10.05 -13.46 -7.32
C THR A 70 -8.59 -13.36 -6.84
N SER A 71 -8.31 -12.57 -5.82
CA SER A 71 -6.99 -12.61 -5.16
C SER A 71 -6.85 -13.91 -4.37
N SER A 72 -5.77 -14.64 -4.61
CA SER A 72 -5.26 -15.74 -3.79
C SER A 72 -4.38 -15.32 -2.61
N ILE A 73 -4.27 -14.03 -2.29
CA ILE A 73 -3.56 -13.53 -1.11
C ILE A 73 -4.61 -13.30 -0.05
N ASP A 74 -4.69 -14.20 0.91
CA ASP A 74 -5.68 -14.24 1.97
C ASP A 74 -5.11 -13.83 3.33
N SER A 75 -3.78 -13.66 3.41
CA SER A 75 -3.07 -13.33 4.63
C SER A 75 -1.88 -12.37 4.41
N ILE A 76 -1.41 -11.73 5.49
CA ILE A 76 -0.21 -10.87 5.44
C ILE A 76 1.04 -11.70 5.14
N TYR A 77 1.16 -12.89 5.74
CA TYR A 77 2.22 -13.85 5.43
C TYR A 77 2.29 -14.19 3.93
N GLU A 78 1.16 -14.46 3.29
CA GLU A 78 1.12 -14.69 1.85
C GLU A 78 1.50 -13.45 1.05
N ALA A 79 1.06 -12.26 1.48
CA ALA A 79 1.36 -11.00 0.79
C ALA A 79 2.86 -10.71 0.71
N PHE A 80 3.62 -10.94 1.79
CA PHE A 80 5.08 -10.76 1.79
C PHE A 80 5.85 -11.87 1.04
N ASN A 81 5.17 -12.94 0.68
CA ASN A 81 5.71 -14.05 -0.11
C ASN A 81 5.30 -14.01 -1.59
N GLN A 82 4.97 -12.82 -2.11
CA GLN A 82 4.65 -12.61 -3.53
C GLN A 82 5.86 -12.19 -4.37
N ASN A 83 5.68 -12.13 -5.70
CA ASN A 83 6.73 -11.74 -6.67
C ASN A 83 7.31 -10.35 -6.39
N SER A 84 6.47 -9.39 -6.02
CA SER A 84 6.90 -8.05 -5.62
C SER A 84 6.34 -7.73 -4.24
N TYR A 85 7.18 -7.26 -3.33
CA TYR A 85 6.83 -7.02 -1.94
C TYR A 85 7.73 -5.95 -1.35
N HIS A 86 7.28 -5.32 -0.26
CA HIS A 86 8.17 -4.52 0.58
C HIS A 86 9.05 -5.47 1.39
N ASN A 87 10.36 -5.45 1.14
CA ASN A 87 11.30 -6.31 1.85
C ASN A 87 11.36 -5.93 3.34
N LEU A 88 11.09 -6.88 4.22
CA LEU A 88 11.01 -6.66 5.67
C LEU A 88 12.36 -6.29 6.28
N TYR A 89 13.46 -6.83 5.76
CA TYR A 89 14.80 -6.48 6.23
C TYR A 89 15.17 -5.05 5.82
N ASP A 90 14.91 -4.68 4.57
CA ASP A 90 15.15 -3.32 4.09
C ASP A 90 14.33 -2.29 4.88
N ILE A 91 13.06 -2.61 5.17
CA ILE A 91 12.22 -1.80 6.06
C ILE A 91 12.85 -1.66 7.44
N TRP A 92 13.26 -2.77 8.06
CA TRP A 92 13.87 -2.77 9.38
C TRP A 92 15.16 -1.95 9.42
N ASP A 93 16.04 -2.14 8.44
CA ASP A 93 17.33 -1.46 8.33
C ASP A 93 17.14 0.05 8.11
N PHE A 94 16.22 0.43 7.22
CA PHE A 94 15.86 1.82 6.99
C PHE A 94 15.27 2.47 8.25
N ALA A 95 14.30 1.80 8.89
CA ALA A 95 13.53 2.35 10.00
C ALA A 95 14.38 2.54 11.26
N LYS A 96 15.32 1.62 11.54
CA LYS A 96 16.19 1.74 12.72
C LYS A 96 17.02 3.02 12.70
N THR A 97 17.36 3.50 11.51
CA THR A 97 18.18 4.70 11.32
C THR A 97 17.30 5.94 11.30
N ASN A 98 16.24 5.93 10.48
CA ASN A 98 15.45 7.12 10.18
C ASN A 98 14.32 7.39 11.18
N PHE A 99 13.90 6.38 11.95
CA PHE A 99 12.83 6.46 12.94
C PHE A 99 13.27 5.97 14.32
N SER A 100 14.55 6.21 14.65
CA SER A 100 15.21 5.75 15.88
C SER A 100 14.59 6.28 17.17
N SER A 101 13.68 7.26 17.12
CA SER A 101 12.95 7.77 18.28
C SER A 101 12.05 6.70 18.91
N PHE A 102 11.40 5.85 18.10
CA PHE A 102 10.54 4.77 18.56
C PHE A 102 10.98 3.38 18.07
N PHE A 103 11.58 3.29 16.87
CA PHE A 103 12.00 2.03 16.27
C PHE A 103 13.41 1.66 16.72
N LYS A 104 13.61 0.42 17.20
CA LYS A 104 14.87 -0.09 17.79
C LYS A 104 15.32 -1.36 17.08
N GLU A 105 16.52 -1.85 17.41
CA GLU A 105 17.10 -3.05 16.78
C GLU A 105 16.20 -4.28 16.90
N ASP A 106 15.54 -4.45 18.05
CA ASP A 106 14.65 -5.58 18.27
C ASP A 106 13.20 -5.32 17.81
N SER A 107 12.92 -4.20 17.13
CA SER A 107 11.58 -3.86 16.64
C SER A 107 11.17 -4.68 15.43
N ASN A 108 9.86 -4.89 15.28
CA ASN A 108 9.30 -5.63 14.16
C ASN A 108 9.22 -4.71 12.93
N PRO A 109 9.66 -5.10 11.73
CA PRO A 109 9.49 -4.25 10.55
C PRO A 109 8.04 -3.87 10.25
N CYS A 110 7.05 -4.73 10.57
CA CYS A 110 5.64 -4.39 10.42
C CYS A 110 5.23 -3.24 11.36
N SER A 111 5.89 -3.09 12.52
CA SER A 111 5.55 -2.04 13.48
C SER A 111 6.01 -0.65 13.06
N VAL A 112 6.75 -0.47 11.95
CA VAL A 112 7.04 0.88 11.46
C VAL A 112 5.78 1.57 10.95
N CYS A 113 4.92 0.81 10.26
CA CYS A 113 3.67 1.27 9.64
C CYS A 113 2.44 1.06 10.53
N HIS A 114 2.57 0.21 11.55
CA HIS A 114 1.46 -0.21 12.41
C HIS A 114 1.82 -0.11 13.89
N ASN A 115 1.08 0.70 14.63
CA ASN A 115 1.10 0.63 16.08
C ASN A 115 0.03 -0.35 16.55
N VAL A 116 0.44 -1.55 16.97
CA VAL A 116 -0.47 -2.63 17.37
C VAL A 116 -1.34 -2.29 18.60
N HIS A 117 -0.96 -1.27 19.37
CA HIS A 117 -1.77 -0.78 20.50
C HIS A 117 -2.86 0.21 20.08
N LEU A 118 -2.79 0.73 18.84
CA LEU A 118 -3.71 1.75 18.32
C LEU A 118 -4.53 1.25 17.13
N ALA A 119 -4.01 0.31 16.36
CA ALA A 119 -4.60 -0.16 15.11
C ALA A 119 -6.05 -0.64 15.31
N LYS A 120 -6.93 -0.23 14.38
CA LYS A 120 -8.35 -0.58 14.40
C LYS A 120 -8.73 -1.36 13.14
N ARG A 121 -9.94 -1.95 13.16
CA ARG A 121 -10.47 -2.83 12.12
C ARG A 121 -11.01 -2.05 10.91
N ASN A 122 -10.13 -1.41 10.13
CA ASN A 122 -10.52 -0.60 8.97
C ASN A 122 -11.38 -1.37 7.93
N LYS A 123 -11.16 -2.67 7.73
CA LYS A 123 -11.91 -3.50 6.78
C LYS A 123 -13.42 -3.56 7.08
N GLU A 124 -13.79 -3.54 8.36
CA GLU A 124 -15.19 -3.56 8.82
C GLU A 124 -15.83 -2.16 8.72
N HIS A 125 -15.00 -1.11 8.62
CA HIS A 125 -15.38 0.30 8.63
C HIS A 125 -14.77 1.05 7.44
N LYS A 126 -14.94 0.51 6.23
CA LYS A 126 -14.23 1.00 5.01
C LYS A 126 -14.46 2.47 4.70
N SER A 127 -15.58 3.04 5.12
CA SER A 127 -15.96 4.43 4.91
C SER A 127 -15.57 5.37 6.06
N ASP A 128 -14.88 4.88 7.08
CA ASP A 128 -14.51 5.66 8.26
C ASP A 128 -12.98 5.65 8.48
N PRO A 129 -12.28 6.73 8.14
CA PRO A 129 -10.83 6.82 8.30
C PRO A 129 -10.38 6.81 9.78
N THR A 130 -11.29 7.02 10.74
CA THR A 130 -10.97 6.96 12.18
C THR A 130 -10.75 5.53 12.70
N TYR A 131 -11.07 4.53 11.88
CA TYR A 131 -10.81 3.10 12.09
C TYR A 131 -9.56 2.60 11.39
N SER A 132 -8.65 3.50 11.02
CA SER A 132 -7.38 3.18 10.37
C SER A 132 -6.59 2.07 11.09
N ALA A 133 -5.84 1.31 10.29
CA ALA A 133 -4.92 0.28 10.79
C ALA A 133 -3.46 0.78 10.82
N ILE A 134 -3.20 2.00 10.35
CA ILE A 134 -1.86 2.54 10.15
C ILE A 134 -1.57 3.70 11.10
N SER A 135 -0.30 3.81 11.49
CA SER A 135 0.28 4.92 12.23
C SER A 135 1.48 5.40 11.44
N LYS A 136 1.52 6.69 11.10
CA LYS A 136 2.62 7.25 10.30
C LYS A 136 3.94 7.11 11.08
N PRO A 137 5.05 6.63 10.49
CA PRO A 137 6.31 6.43 11.23
C PRO A 137 6.77 7.65 12.04
N SER A 138 6.80 8.84 11.46
CA SER A 138 7.19 10.09 12.13
C SER A 138 6.20 10.57 13.20
N ASP A 139 5.03 9.94 13.29
CA ASP A 139 3.97 10.21 14.28
C ASP A 139 3.39 8.89 14.84
N HIS A 140 4.28 7.95 15.15
CA HIS A 140 3.93 6.53 15.39
C HIS A 140 2.95 6.30 16.57
N PHE A 141 2.85 7.25 17.50
CA PHE A 141 1.97 7.15 18.66
C PHE A 141 0.56 7.71 18.43
N ASN A 142 0.25 8.12 17.20
CA ASN A 142 -1.08 8.53 16.79
C ASN A 142 -1.59 7.65 15.64
N LEU A 143 -2.90 7.41 15.64
CA LEU A 143 -3.54 6.73 14.53
C LEU A 143 -3.61 7.68 13.33
N TRP A 144 -3.21 7.22 12.14
CA TRP A 144 -3.26 8.04 10.94
C TRP A 144 -4.69 8.11 10.40
N THR A 145 -5.35 9.25 10.59
CA THR A 145 -6.76 9.47 10.21
C THR A 145 -6.94 10.55 9.16
N ASN A 146 -5.86 11.17 8.69
CA ASN A 146 -5.92 12.16 7.60
C ASN A 146 -6.40 11.49 6.31
N THR A 147 -7.08 12.27 5.48
CA THR A 147 -7.76 11.78 4.28
C THR A 147 -7.21 12.43 3.02
N MET A 148 -7.45 11.82 1.87
CA MET A 148 -7.08 12.43 0.58
C MET A 148 -7.80 13.78 0.35
N ASN A 149 -8.95 14.01 0.99
CA ASN A 149 -9.61 15.32 0.98
C ASN A 149 -8.81 16.38 1.76
N ASP A 150 -8.12 16.01 2.84
CA ASP A 150 -7.25 16.93 3.59
C ASP A 150 -5.98 17.25 2.79
N TYR A 151 -5.46 16.27 2.05
CA TYR A 151 -4.26 16.40 1.24
C TYR A 151 -4.46 17.15 -0.08
N ALA A 152 -5.50 16.78 -0.84
CA ALA A 152 -5.81 17.26 -2.19
C ALA A 152 -7.30 17.61 -2.33
N PRO A 153 -7.79 18.65 -1.61
CA PRO A 153 -9.20 19.02 -1.62
C PRO A 153 -9.66 19.35 -3.04
N SER A 154 -10.78 18.74 -3.46
CA SER A 154 -11.36 18.88 -4.81
C SER A 154 -10.46 18.42 -5.97
N SER A 155 -9.31 17.81 -5.71
CA SER A 155 -8.36 17.37 -6.75
C SER A 155 -8.10 15.86 -6.75
N TYR A 156 -8.71 15.13 -5.82
CA TYR A 156 -8.67 13.66 -5.74
C TYR A 156 -10.07 13.06 -5.89
N GLN A 157 -10.17 11.95 -6.62
CA GLN A 157 -11.36 11.12 -6.72
C GLN A 157 -10.94 9.66 -6.61
N ALA A 158 -11.54 8.90 -5.69
CA ALA A 158 -11.19 7.49 -5.57
C ALA A 158 -11.50 6.72 -6.88
N PRO A 159 -10.66 5.74 -7.28
CA PRO A 159 -10.90 4.91 -8.47
C PRO A 159 -12.24 4.22 -8.45
N TYR A 160 -12.71 3.81 -9.63
CA TYR A 160 -13.73 2.76 -9.70
C TYR A 160 -13.22 1.48 -9.04
N ARG A 161 -14.14 0.80 -8.35
CA ARG A 161 -13.94 -0.57 -7.88
C ARG A 161 -14.19 -1.54 -9.03
N TYR A 162 -13.53 -2.68 -8.99
CA TYR A 162 -13.73 -3.78 -9.95
C TYR A 162 -15.20 -4.21 -10.12
N SER A 163 -15.95 -4.15 -9.03
CA SER A 163 -17.35 -4.55 -9.01
C SER A 163 -18.26 -3.38 -9.39
N SER A 164 -18.57 -2.52 -8.41
CA SER A 164 -19.42 -1.36 -8.62
C SER A 164 -19.10 -0.26 -7.60
N GLY A 165 -19.35 0.99 -8.02
CA GLY A 165 -19.05 2.19 -7.23
C GLY A 165 -17.55 2.52 -7.20
N CYS A 166 -17.18 3.38 -6.27
CA CYS A 166 -15.81 3.85 -6.09
C CYS A 166 -15.22 3.34 -4.78
N GLU A 167 -13.89 3.28 -4.74
CA GLU A 167 -13.17 2.94 -3.52
C GLU A 167 -13.40 3.98 -2.42
N PRO A 168 -13.21 3.62 -1.13
CA PRO A 168 -12.86 2.27 -0.63
C PRO A 168 -14.09 1.38 -0.34
N ASP A 169 -15.30 1.94 -0.35
CA ASP A 169 -16.50 1.32 0.23
C ASP A 169 -17.56 0.88 -0.79
N GLY A 170 -17.41 1.25 -2.07
CA GLY A 170 -18.45 1.02 -3.08
C GLY A 170 -19.50 2.09 -3.15
N GLY A 171 -19.25 3.24 -2.54
CA GLY A 171 -20.09 4.42 -2.65
C GLY A 171 -20.19 4.96 -4.09
N SER A 172 -21.08 5.95 -4.25
CA SER A 172 -21.24 6.64 -5.53
C SER A 172 -19.95 7.35 -5.94
N CYS A 173 -19.62 7.27 -7.23
CA CYS A 173 -18.50 7.99 -7.83
C CYS A 173 -18.81 9.45 -8.18
N ASN A 174 -20.05 9.90 -7.95
CA ASN A 174 -20.46 11.27 -8.21
C ASN A 174 -20.27 12.19 -6.99
N ASP A 175 -19.80 11.65 -5.87
CA ASP A 175 -19.51 12.41 -4.64
C ASP A 175 -18.00 12.46 -4.39
N LEU A 176 -17.35 13.40 -5.08
CA LEU A 176 -15.90 13.55 -5.04
C LEU A 176 -15.37 13.83 -3.65
N THR A 177 -15.99 14.78 -2.96
CA THR A 177 -15.56 15.16 -1.62
C THR A 177 -15.84 14.05 -0.61
N GLY A 178 -16.99 13.38 -0.72
CA GLY A 178 -17.35 12.28 0.16
C GLY A 178 -16.41 11.09 0.02
N GLN A 179 -16.09 10.64 -1.21
CA GLN A 179 -15.15 9.54 -1.39
C GLN A 179 -13.72 9.92 -0.96
N ALA A 180 -13.26 11.13 -1.27
CA ALA A 180 -11.96 11.62 -0.84
C ALA A 180 -11.78 11.66 0.69
N LYS A 181 -12.86 11.89 1.45
CA LYS A 181 -12.89 11.85 2.93
C LYS A 181 -12.86 10.43 3.51
N LYS A 182 -13.09 9.40 2.70
CA LYS A 182 -13.06 8.01 3.13
C LYS A 182 -11.70 7.36 2.88
N THR A 183 -10.98 7.82 1.86
CA THR A 183 -9.65 7.31 1.55
C THR A 183 -8.60 7.97 2.45
N PRO A 184 -7.80 7.19 3.20
CA PRO A 184 -6.67 7.73 3.93
C PRO A 184 -5.68 8.46 3.02
N ASP A 185 -5.02 9.49 3.56
CA ASP A 185 -3.91 10.18 2.89
C ASP A 185 -2.69 9.25 2.83
N TYR A 186 -2.69 8.35 1.85
CA TYR A 186 -1.56 7.47 1.59
C TYR A 186 -0.38 8.21 0.98
N VAL A 187 -0.59 9.42 0.43
CA VAL A 187 0.48 10.21 -0.17
C VAL A 187 1.44 10.72 0.90
N THR A 188 0.93 11.33 1.97
CA THR A 188 1.78 11.77 3.08
C THR A 188 2.28 10.58 3.90
N PHE A 189 1.47 9.53 4.07
CA PHE A 189 1.89 8.32 4.78
C PHE A 189 3.07 7.62 4.10
N CYS A 190 2.96 7.31 2.80
CA CYS A 190 4.03 6.61 2.07
C CYS A 190 5.28 7.47 1.90
N GLN A 191 5.14 8.78 1.68
CA GLN A 191 6.29 9.67 1.57
C GLN A 191 7.05 9.86 2.88
N ASP A 192 6.50 9.41 4.02
CA ASP A 192 7.26 9.41 5.27
C ASP A 192 8.52 8.53 5.17
N CYS A 193 8.53 7.51 4.30
CA CYS A 193 9.73 6.74 3.93
C CYS A 193 10.22 7.08 2.52
N HIS A 194 9.31 7.20 1.55
CA HIS A 194 9.68 7.30 0.12
C HIS A 194 10.24 8.67 -0.30
N VAL A 195 10.21 9.68 0.58
CA VAL A 195 10.88 10.97 0.34
C VAL A 195 12.40 10.89 0.52
N TYR A 196 12.92 9.80 1.10
CA TYR A 196 14.36 9.62 1.27
C TYR A 196 15.01 9.10 -0.01
N ASN A 197 16.32 9.30 -0.14
CA ASN A 197 17.07 8.64 -1.20
C ASN A 197 17.20 7.15 -0.88
N MET A 198 16.41 6.32 -1.56
CA MET A 198 16.37 4.87 -1.37
C MET A 198 17.09 4.09 -2.50
N SER A 199 18.02 4.75 -3.19
CA SER A 199 18.73 4.14 -4.34
C SER A 199 19.50 2.87 -3.95
N SER A 200 19.99 2.77 -2.70
CA SER A 200 20.62 1.56 -2.16
C SER A 200 19.66 0.36 -2.10
N TYR A 201 18.35 0.62 -2.01
CA TYR A 201 17.28 -0.37 -2.05
C TYR A 201 16.67 -0.50 -3.46
N GLY A 202 17.29 0.12 -4.48
CA GLY A 202 16.83 0.06 -5.87
C GLY A 202 15.57 0.89 -6.17
N ILE A 203 15.22 1.86 -5.31
CA ILE A 203 14.01 2.68 -5.44
C ILE A 203 14.39 4.16 -5.59
N SER A 204 13.83 4.82 -6.60
CA SER A 204 13.98 6.27 -6.78
C SER A 204 13.19 7.04 -5.73
N GLN A 205 13.75 8.16 -5.27
CA GLN A 205 13.06 9.08 -4.38
C GLN A 205 11.75 9.55 -5.01
N ILE A 206 10.66 9.49 -4.25
CA ILE A 206 9.35 9.96 -4.67
C ILE A 206 9.17 11.39 -4.15
N ASN A 207 8.86 12.32 -5.06
CA ASN A 207 8.45 13.67 -4.71
C ASN A 207 7.12 13.99 -5.40
N TRP A 208 6.04 13.89 -4.64
CA TRP A 208 4.69 14.12 -5.16
C TRP A 208 4.45 15.56 -5.59
N ASN A 209 5.26 16.51 -5.13
CA ASN A 209 5.15 17.91 -5.57
C ASN A 209 5.65 18.13 -7.02
N THR A 210 6.47 17.21 -7.53
CA THR A 210 7.06 17.29 -8.87
C THR A 210 6.56 16.20 -9.82
N ASP A 211 5.66 15.34 -9.36
CA ASP A 211 5.07 14.23 -10.13
C ASP A 211 3.79 14.68 -10.86
N LYS A 212 3.57 14.17 -12.08
CA LYS A 212 2.35 14.43 -12.90
C LYS A 212 1.11 13.72 -12.39
N HIS A 213 1.28 12.63 -11.65
CA HIS A 213 0.23 12.00 -10.87
C HIS A 213 0.08 12.65 -9.49
N GLY A 214 0.97 13.58 -9.15
CA GLY A 214 0.93 14.40 -7.94
C GLY A 214 0.50 15.84 -8.21
N LYS A 215 1.20 16.81 -7.60
CA LYS A 215 0.77 18.22 -7.62
C LYS A 215 1.16 18.99 -8.89
N VAL A 216 1.90 18.39 -9.82
CA VAL A 216 2.26 19.06 -11.06
C VAL A 216 1.09 19.05 -12.02
N ALA A 217 0.72 20.24 -12.49
CA ALA A 217 -0.34 20.42 -13.46
C ALA A 217 -0.18 19.49 -14.68
N ARG A 218 -1.30 18.88 -15.06
CA ARG A 218 -1.43 18.09 -16.29
C ARG A 218 -1.06 18.93 -17.51
N SER A 219 -0.31 18.34 -18.43
CA SER A 219 0.17 19.07 -19.61
C SER A 219 -0.95 19.28 -20.64
N LYS A 220 -1.85 18.30 -20.80
CA LYS A 220 -2.98 18.32 -21.75
C LYS A 220 -4.10 17.40 -21.28
N ASP A 221 -5.35 17.81 -21.54
CA ASP A 221 -6.56 17.08 -21.14
C ASP A 221 -7.23 16.39 -22.34
N SER A 222 -6.92 16.89 -23.53
CA SER A 222 -7.38 16.37 -24.81
C SER A 222 -6.26 16.43 -25.85
N ARG A 223 -6.37 15.59 -26.88
CA ARG A 223 -5.55 15.66 -28.09
C ARG A 223 -6.42 15.41 -29.30
N ARG A 224 -6.43 16.34 -30.27
CA ARG A 224 -7.36 16.33 -31.42
C ARG A 224 -8.82 16.17 -30.95
N ASP A 225 -9.21 16.98 -29.96
CA ASP A 225 -10.57 17.04 -29.39
C ASP A 225 -11.08 15.74 -28.74
N GLN A 226 -10.21 14.75 -28.52
CA GLN A 226 -10.52 13.50 -27.81
C GLN A 226 -9.92 13.50 -26.41
N PRO A 227 -10.66 13.07 -25.37
CA PRO A 227 -10.18 13.01 -23.99
C PRO A 227 -8.97 12.08 -23.87
N ILE A 228 -8.03 12.43 -22.99
CA ILE A 228 -6.86 11.60 -22.68
C ILE A 228 -7.08 10.76 -21.42
N ILE A 229 -7.87 11.27 -20.47
CA ILE A 229 -8.10 10.68 -19.14
C ILE A 229 -9.48 10.06 -19.07
N LYS A 230 -9.58 8.89 -18.46
CA LYS A 230 -10.82 8.14 -18.24
C LYS A 230 -11.50 8.57 -16.94
N PRO A 231 -12.84 8.46 -16.86
CA PRO A 231 -13.55 8.51 -15.58
C PRO A 231 -13.00 7.50 -14.55
N PRO A 232 -13.10 7.81 -13.24
CA PRO A 232 -13.72 8.99 -12.65
C PRO A 232 -12.75 10.19 -12.53
N TYR A 233 -11.59 10.12 -13.21
CA TYR A 233 -10.51 11.10 -13.13
C TYR A 233 -10.61 12.22 -14.18
N ASP A 234 -11.61 12.17 -15.05
CA ASP A 234 -11.89 13.14 -16.11
C ASP A 234 -12.50 14.46 -15.59
N LEU A 235 -12.16 14.81 -14.36
CA LEU A 235 -12.64 15.99 -13.66
C LEU A 235 -12.19 17.27 -14.37
N THR A 236 -13.06 18.28 -14.33
CA THR A 236 -12.79 19.65 -14.81
C THR A 236 -11.96 20.45 -13.79
N VAL A 237 -10.82 19.90 -13.39
CA VAL A 237 -9.88 20.53 -12.44
C VAL A 237 -8.53 20.72 -13.10
N SER A 238 -7.83 21.81 -12.81
CA SER A 238 -6.53 22.11 -13.46
C SER A 238 -5.44 21.08 -13.15
N ASN A 239 -5.57 20.35 -12.04
CA ASN A 239 -4.70 19.24 -11.71
C ASN A 239 -5.45 18.13 -10.97
N TYR A 240 -5.14 16.89 -11.34
CA TYR A 240 -5.71 15.70 -10.74
C TYR A 240 -4.60 14.95 -9.98
N VAL A 241 -4.83 14.66 -8.71
CA VAL A 241 -3.85 14.02 -7.81
C VAL A 241 -4.30 12.58 -7.58
N LEU A 242 -3.38 11.62 -7.72
CA LEU A 242 -3.60 10.23 -7.32
C LEU A 242 -3.15 10.00 -5.87
N SER A 243 -3.71 8.97 -5.25
CA SER A 243 -3.20 8.35 -4.04
C SER A 243 -2.19 7.25 -4.39
N CYS A 244 -1.23 6.96 -3.51
CA CYS A 244 -0.23 5.91 -3.77
C CYS A 244 -0.89 4.55 -3.99
N LEU A 245 -1.95 4.23 -3.22
CA LEU A 245 -2.65 2.95 -3.33
C LEU A 245 -3.69 2.92 -4.46
N ASP A 246 -3.82 3.97 -5.27
CA ASP A 246 -4.61 3.87 -6.51
C ASP A 246 -3.92 2.91 -7.51
N CYS A 247 -2.59 2.77 -7.43
CA CYS A 247 -1.79 1.90 -8.31
C CYS A 247 -1.01 0.80 -7.58
N HIS A 248 -0.65 0.99 -6.31
CA HIS A 248 0.24 0.11 -5.57
C HIS A 248 -0.46 -0.69 -4.45
N GLU A 249 0.00 -1.91 -4.23
CA GLU A 249 -0.30 -2.71 -3.04
C GLU A 249 0.64 -2.29 -1.90
N PRO A 250 0.17 -2.20 -0.65
CA PRO A 250 0.99 -1.74 0.47
C PRO A 250 1.93 -2.80 1.04
N HIS A 251 1.70 -4.09 0.77
CA HIS A 251 2.53 -5.19 1.32
C HIS A 251 3.24 -5.97 0.23
N GLY A 252 2.47 -6.66 -0.61
CA GLY A 252 2.99 -7.35 -1.78
C GLY A 252 1.93 -7.62 -2.83
N SER A 253 2.39 -7.87 -4.03
CA SER A 253 1.60 -8.06 -5.24
C SER A 253 2.18 -9.18 -6.10
N TYR A 254 1.29 -9.81 -6.85
CA TYR A 254 1.62 -10.75 -7.92
C TYR A 254 2.40 -10.12 -9.08
N SER A 255 2.41 -8.78 -9.17
CA SER A 255 3.09 -8.08 -10.25
C SER A 255 4.59 -8.39 -10.27
N TYR A 256 5.20 -8.25 -11.45
CA TYR A 256 6.63 -8.45 -11.63
C TYR A 256 7.49 -7.62 -10.67
N LYS A 257 7.15 -6.33 -10.54
CA LYS A 257 7.84 -5.37 -9.69
C LYS A 257 6.91 -4.23 -9.25
N TYR A 258 7.44 -3.37 -8.39
CA TYR A 258 6.82 -2.12 -7.92
C TYR A 258 5.43 -2.28 -7.29
N LEU A 259 5.11 -3.48 -6.78
CA LEU A 259 3.86 -3.74 -6.05
C LEU A 259 2.59 -3.30 -6.80
N ILE A 260 2.55 -3.36 -8.13
CA ILE A 260 1.39 -2.90 -8.90
C ILE A 260 0.15 -3.73 -8.56
N ARG A 261 -0.96 -3.07 -8.23
CA ARG A 261 -2.26 -3.70 -7.93
C ARG A 261 -2.76 -4.54 -9.09
N LYS A 262 -3.42 -5.67 -8.79
CA LYS A 262 -4.06 -6.53 -9.82
C LYS A 262 -5.32 -5.94 -10.41
N GLU A 263 -5.87 -4.91 -9.79
CA GLU A 263 -6.99 -4.17 -10.33
C GLU A 263 -6.81 -2.69 -10.01
N VAL A 264 -7.05 -1.87 -11.03
CA VAL A 264 -6.97 -0.40 -10.97
C VAL A 264 -8.11 0.17 -11.79
N ASN A 265 -8.88 1.06 -11.17
CA ASN A 265 -9.96 1.81 -11.82
C ASN A 265 -11.01 0.92 -12.53
N GLY A 266 -11.46 -0.13 -11.86
CA GLY A 266 -12.58 -0.97 -12.30
C GLY A 266 -12.18 -2.13 -13.21
N ASP A 267 -10.88 -2.34 -13.48
CA ASP A 267 -10.44 -3.34 -14.45
C ASP A 267 -9.07 -3.94 -14.08
N ILE A 268 -8.83 -5.17 -14.54
CA ILE A 268 -7.67 -5.98 -14.19
C ILE A 268 -6.41 -5.41 -14.85
N THR A 269 -5.32 -5.36 -14.08
CA THR A 269 -3.97 -5.14 -14.61
C THR A 269 -3.22 -6.47 -14.69
N ASN A 270 -2.25 -6.56 -15.60
CA ASN A 270 -1.41 -7.73 -15.74
C ASN A 270 0.04 -7.37 -16.04
N VAL A 271 0.65 -6.61 -15.13
CA VAL A 271 2.09 -6.28 -15.20
C VAL A 271 2.92 -7.48 -14.73
N THR A 272 3.29 -8.34 -15.68
CA THR A 272 4.03 -9.60 -15.44
C THR A 272 5.49 -9.56 -15.89
N ALA A 273 5.87 -8.52 -16.61
CA ALA A 273 7.25 -8.21 -16.97
C ALA A 273 7.45 -6.69 -17.15
N ASP A 274 8.70 -6.26 -17.31
CA ASP A 274 9.04 -4.87 -17.60
C ASP A 274 8.98 -4.56 -19.10
N THR A 275 7.81 -4.78 -19.71
CA THR A 275 7.59 -4.53 -21.13
C THR A 275 6.57 -3.43 -21.36
N HIS A 276 6.64 -2.78 -22.52
CA HIS A 276 5.66 -1.79 -22.95
C HIS A 276 4.22 -2.29 -22.81
N ASP A 277 3.95 -3.49 -23.33
CA ASP A 277 2.59 -4.05 -23.37
C ASP A 277 2.08 -4.44 -21.97
N ASP A 278 2.96 -4.95 -21.10
CA ASP A 278 2.63 -5.20 -19.69
C ASP A 278 2.21 -3.89 -18.99
N TRP A 279 3.01 -2.83 -19.15
CA TRP A 279 2.72 -1.53 -18.53
C TRP A 279 1.45 -0.87 -19.08
N LYS A 280 1.11 -1.10 -20.35
CA LYS A 280 -0.17 -0.63 -20.92
C LYS A 280 -1.37 -1.19 -20.18
N THR A 281 -1.29 -2.40 -19.65
CA THR A 281 -2.38 -2.98 -18.84
C THR A 281 -2.66 -2.19 -17.55
N LEU A 282 -1.69 -1.42 -17.06
CA LEU A 282 -1.90 -0.48 -15.96
C LEU A 282 -2.29 0.90 -16.48
N CYS A 283 -1.47 1.50 -17.35
CA CYS A 283 -1.63 2.91 -17.74
C CYS A 283 -2.97 3.16 -18.45
N LEU A 284 -3.44 2.21 -19.27
CA LEU A 284 -4.71 2.36 -19.99
C LEU A 284 -5.95 2.15 -19.08
N ARG A 285 -5.77 1.89 -17.79
CA ARG A 285 -6.88 1.93 -16.82
C ARG A 285 -7.36 3.36 -16.57
N CYS A 286 -6.45 4.32 -16.67
CA CYS A 286 -6.74 5.75 -16.45
C CYS A 286 -6.57 6.58 -17.72
N HIS A 287 -5.84 6.09 -18.72
CA HIS A 287 -5.61 6.80 -19.98
C HIS A 287 -6.35 6.12 -21.16
N TYR A 288 -6.94 6.90 -22.05
CA TYR A 288 -7.58 6.38 -23.27
C TYR A 288 -6.59 5.92 -24.34
N ARG A 289 -5.35 6.44 -24.30
CA ARG A 289 -4.33 6.16 -25.30
C ARG A 289 -2.95 6.59 -24.82
N GLU A 290 -1.95 6.12 -25.54
CA GLU A 290 -0.57 6.57 -25.46
C GLU A 290 -0.36 7.83 -26.31
N HIS A 291 0.69 8.60 -26.00
CA HIS A 291 0.99 9.83 -26.73
C HIS A 291 2.28 9.78 -27.57
N THR A 292 3.14 8.78 -27.34
CA THR A 292 4.34 8.43 -28.12
C THR A 292 4.39 6.91 -28.37
N ASN A 293 5.36 6.46 -29.19
CA ASN A 293 5.64 5.02 -29.39
C ASN A 293 6.60 4.45 -28.33
N ASN A 294 6.96 5.24 -27.31
CA ASN A 294 7.88 4.85 -26.24
C ASN A 294 7.12 4.22 -25.08
N SER A 295 7.84 3.47 -24.23
CA SER A 295 7.23 2.94 -23.01
C SER A 295 6.73 4.04 -22.09
N CYS A 296 5.55 3.81 -21.51
CA CYS A 296 5.00 4.69 -20.48
C CYS A 296 6.06 4.97 -19.40
N LEU A 297 6.80 3.94 -18.98
CA LEU A 297 7.85 4.05 -17.97
C LEU A 297 9.11 4.81 -18.39
N GLU A 298 9.33 5.09 -19.66
CA GLU A 298 10.49 5.91 -20.06
C GLU A 298 10.31 7.38 -19.65
N CYS A 299 9.05 7.81 -19.51
CA CYS A 299 8.69 9.18 -19.19
C CYS A 299 7.83 9.30 -17.92
N HIS A 300 7.07 8.28 -17.53
CA HIS A 300 6.09 8.32 -16.44
C HIS A 300 6.50 7.37 -15.31
N TYR A 301 7.61 7.68 -14.66
CA TYR A 301 8.08 7.04 -13.42
C TYR A 301 8.39 8.10 -12.36
N HIS A 302 8.42 7.71 -11.08
CA HIS A 302 8.73 8.65 -10.00
C HIS A 302 10.14 9.22 -10.14
N GLY A 303 10.24 10.54 -10.19
CA GLY A 303 11.51 11.24 -10.39
C GLY A 303 11.89 11.46 -11.87
N SER A 304 11.01 11.13 -12.83
CA SER A 304 11.23 11.54 -14.21
C SER A 304 11.12 13.07 -14.32
N GLY A 305 12.09 13.69 -15.01
CA GLY A 305 12.05 15.11 -15.40
C GLY A 305 11.53 15.31 -16.82
N LYS A 306 11.05 14.24 -17.47
CA LYS A 306 10.68 14.21 -18.89
C LYS A 306 9.17 14.02 -19.01
N PHE A 307 8.43 15.09 -19.30
CA PHE A 307 6.99 15.06 -19.52
C PHE A 307 6.59 15.79 -20.80
#